data_AF-A0A7S1VMR4-F1
#
_entry.id   AF-A0A7S1VMR4-F1
#
_cell.length_a   1.000
_cell.length_b   1.000
_cell.length_c   1.000
_cell.angle_alpha   90.00
_cell.angle_beta   90.00
_cell.angle_gamma   90.00
#
_symmetry.space_group_name_H-M   'P 1'
#
loop_
_entity.id
_entity.type
_entity.pdbx_description
1 polymer ?
#
loop_
_entity_poly.entity_id
_entity_poly.type
_entity_poly.pdbx_seq_one_letter_code
_entity_poly.pdbx_strand_id
1 'polypeptide(L)'
;MEISRELSSALMSTSAKECAADTIIRLSTLDGEVYPPYLQFIISPLMHSELVEDHELATKVADFSLAVAPDSLKECFGRTKSMELEHKKVIDMFGRYPHRNDKLGRESTPEEIEWLASDDLPAWAKSQ
;
A
#
# COMPACT_ATOMS: atom_id res chain seq x y z
N MET A 1 -7.65 4.93 -7.86
CA MET A 1 -6.18 4.86 -7.85
C MET A 1 -5.52 6.20 -8.14
N GLU A 2 -5.98 6.97 -9.13
CA GLU A 2 -5.37 8.26 -9.51
C GLU A 2 -5.25 9.26 -8.35
N ILE A 3 -6.32 9.47 -7.58
CA ILE A 3 -6.30 10.32 -6.37
C ILE A 3 -5.25 9.85 -5.37
N SER A 4 -5.11 8.54 -5.15
CA SER A 4 -4.11 8.00 -4.22
C SER A 4 -2.69 8.29 -4.69
N ARG A 5 -2.43 8.22 -6.00
CA ARG A 5 -1.12 8.59 -6.58
C ARG A 5 -0.84 10.08 -6.43
N GLU A 6 -1.81 10.94 -6.74
CA GLU A 6 -1.69 12.39 -6.59
C GLU A 6 -1.39 12.78 -5.14
N LEU A 7 -2.16 12.24 -4.19
CA LEU A 7 -1.96 12.49 -2.75
C LEU A 7 -0.61 11.97 -2.28
N SER A 8 -0.18 10.81 -2.77
CA SER A 8 1.13 10.24 -2.41
C SER A 8 2.28 11.07 -2.97
N SER A 9 2.18 11.55 -4.20
CA SER A 9 3.16 12.45 -4.82
C SER A 9 3.27 13.76 -4.03
N ALA A 10 2.11 14.38 -3.72
CA ALA A 10 2.06 15.57 -2.89
C ALA A 10 2.69 15.33 -1.51
N LEU A 11 2.38 14.20 -0.87
CA LEU A 11 2.94 13.81 0.42
C LEU A 11 4.47 13.72 0.38
N MET A 12 5.01 12.99 -0.59
CA MET A 12 6.46 12.79 -0.72
C MET A 12 7.21 14.07 -1.08
N SER A 13 6.55 15.03 -1.74
CA SER A 13 7.14 16.35 -2.01
C SER A 13 7.22 17.26 -0.77
N THR A 14 6.30 17.06 0.19
CA THR A 14 6.20 17.86 1.43
C THR A 14 7.05 17.31 2.59
N SER A 15 7.18 15.98 2.68
CA SER A 15 7.93 15.30 3.76
C SER A 15 9.44 15.56 3.75
N ALA A 16 9.99 16.00 2.61
CA ALA A 16 11.41 16.34 2.49
C ALA A 16 11.85 17.55 3.34
N LYS A 17 10.92 18.25 4.03
CA LYS A 17 11.21 19.54 4.65
C LYS A 17 11.26 19.65 6.18
N GLU A 18 10.71 18.77 7.01
CA GLU A 18 10.95 18.79 8.48
C GLU A 18 10.11 17.69 9.17
N CYS A 19 10.75 16.85 9.99
CA CYS A 19 10.05 15.83 10.80
C CYS A 19 10.37 16.09 12.28
N ALA A 20 9.45 16.73 12.98
CA ALA A 20 9.37 16.78 14.43
C ALA A 20 8.17 15.93 14.88
N ALA A 21 8.17 15.44 16.13
CA ALA A 21 7.14 14.54 16.64
C ALA A 21 5.71 15.14 16.66
N ASP A 22 5.58 16.46 16.51
CA ASP A 22 4.31 17.19 16.40
C ASP A 22 3.99 17.64 14.95
N THR A 23 4.64 17.05 13.93
CA THR A 23 4.51 17.49 12.53
C THR A 23 3.10 17.21 11.99
N ILE A 24 2.33 18.30 11.87
CA ILE A 24 1.17 18.38 10.99
C ILE A 24 1.66 18.27 9.54
N ILE A 25 1.24 17.21 8.87
CA ILE A 25 1.47 17.04 7.45
C ILE A 25 0.43 17.89 6.70
N ARG A 26 0.89 18.89 5.96
CA ARG A 26 0.02 19.69 5.08
C ARG A 26 0.18 19.19 3.65
N LEU A 27 -0.87 18.65 3.06
CA LEU A 27 -0.90 18.35 1.64
C LEU A 27 -1.35 19.60 0.88
N SER A 28 -0.65 19.98 -0.18
CA SER A 28 -1.00 21.18 -0.96
C SER A 28 -2.39 21.12 -1.61
N THR A 29 -3.00 19.93 -1.71
CA THR A 29 -4.34 19.69 -2.26
C THR A 29 -5.44 19.56 -1.19
N LEU A 30 -5.07 19.52 0.09
CA LEU A 30 -5.98 19.52 1.23
C LEU A 30 -5.50 20.64 2.15
N ASP A 31 -6.17 21.79 2.17
CA ASP A 31 -5.80 22.99 2.96
C ASP A 31 -5.76 22.78 4.49
N GLY A 32 -5.76 21.53 4.97
CA GLY A 32 -5.74 21.12 6.37
C GLY A 32 -4.67 20.09 6.71
N GLU A 33 -4.73 19.64 7.96
CA GLU A 33 -3.81 18.71 8.58
C GLU A 33 -4.17 17.28 8.18
N VAL A 34 -3.20 16.49 7.68
CA VAL A 34 -3.41 15.07 7.45
C VAL A 34 -3.22 14.33 8.76
N TYR A 35 -4.33 13.91 9.34
CA TYR A 35 -4.30 13.00 10.48
C TYR A 35 -3.68 11.66 10.04
N PRO A 36 -2.65 11.12 10.73
CA PRO A 36 -1.91 9.95 10.25
C PRO A 36 -2.79 8.75 9.84
N PRO A 37 -3.88 8.41 10.55
CA PRO A 37 -4.84 7.39 10.09
C PRO A 37 -5.37 7.56 8.66
N TYR A 38 -5.42 8.77 8.11
CA TYR A 38 -5.81 8.97 6.71
C TYR A 38 -4.79 8.43 5.71
N LEU A 39 -3.52 8.29 6.11
CA LEU A 39 -2.49 7.69 5.26
C LEU A 39 -2.82 6.23 4.91
N GLN A 40 -3.58 5.51 5.75
CA GLN A 40 -4.02 4.16 5.45
C GLN A 40 -4.98 4.11 4.25
N PHE A 41 -5.82 5.13 4.07
CA PHE A 41 -6.68 5.26 2.89
C PHE A 41 -5.93 5.70 1.63
N ILE A 42 -4.69 6.18 1.76
CA ILE A 42 -3.78 6.43 0.63
C ILE A 42 -3.07 5.13 0.24
N ILE A 43 -2.56 4.38 1.22
CA ILE A 43 -1.83 3.13 1.00
C ILE A 43 -2.74 2.04 0.42
N SER A 44 -3.94 1.83 0.99
CA SER A 44 -4.78 0.68 0.63
C SER A 44 -5.16 0.61 -0.86
N PRO A 45 -5.55 1.71 -1.54
CA PRO A 45 -5.82 1.65 -2.98
C PRO A 45 -4.58 1.37 -3.83
N LEU A 46 -3.39 1.81 -3.40
CA LEU A 46 -2.13 1.49 -4.07
C LEU A 46 -1.76 0.01 -3.88
N MET A 47 -1.93 -0.50 -2.65
CA MET A 47 -1.74 -1.91 -2.29
C MET A 47 -2.60 -2.87 -3.11
N HIS A 48 -3.74 -2.41 -3.63
CA HIS A 48 -4.64 -3.25 -4.45
C HIS A 48 -4.46 -3.06 -5.97
N SER A 49 -3.48 -2.25 -6.38
CA SER A 49 -3.09 -2.08 -7.78
C SER A 49 -2.36 -3.31 -8.30
N GLU A 50 -2.37 -3.53 -9.62
CA GLU A 50 -1.47 -4.49 -10.28
C GLU A 50 -0.29 -3.80 -10.97
N LEU A 51 -0.01 -2.53 -10.65
CA LEU A 51 1.17 -1.81 -11.13
C LEU A 51 2.30 -1.85 -10.10
N VAL A 52 3.50 -2.22 -10.55
CA VAL A 52 4.69 -2.29 -9.69
C VAL A 52 5.01 -0.93 -9.05
N GLU A 53 4.85 0.14 -9.81
CA GLU A 53 5.15 1.51 -9.38
C GLU A 53 4.24 1.96 -8.24
N ASP A 54 3.00 1.47 -8.18
CA ASP A 54 2.08 1.78 -7.10
C ASP A 54 2.52 1.13 -5.79
N HIS A 55 3.07 -0.08 -5.84
CA HIS A 55 3.63 -0.77 -4.67
C HIS A 55 4.92 -0.11 -4.16
N GLU A 56 5.76 0.41 -5.06
CA GLU A 56 6.92 1.21 -4.67
C GLU A 56 6.49 2.50 -3.96
N LEU A 57 5.43 3.15 -4.44
CA LEU A 57 4.88 4.35 -3.82
C LEU A 57 4.22 4.03 -2.48
N ALA A 58 3.42 2.97 -2.41
CA ALA A 58 2.78 2.50 -1.18
C ALA A 58 3.80 2.21 -0.08
N THR A 59 4.93 1.57 -0.43
CA THR A 59 6.02 1.30 0.51
C THR A 59 6.61 2.59 1.09
N LYS A 60 6.86 3.60 0.25
CA LYS A 60 7.36 4.92 0.69
C LYS A 60 6.37 5.62 1.62
N VAL A 61 5.07 5.58 1.28
CA VAL A 61 4.02 6.16 2.12
C VAL A 61 3.90 5.39 3.45
N ALA A 62 4.05 4.07 3.46
CA ALA A 62 4.03 3.26 4.66
C ALA A 62 5.23 3.56 5.59
N ASP A 63 6.43 3.71 5.03
CA ASP A 63 7.63 4.14 5.77
C ASP A 63 7.45 5.51 6.41
N PHE A 64 6.94 6.45 5.62
CA PHE A 64 6.63 7.78 6.11
C PHE A 64 5.56 7.75 7.21
N SER A 65 4.50 6.95 7.03
CA SER A 65 3.45 6.79 8.03
C SER A 65 3.98 6.27 9.36
N LEU A 66 4.92 5.32 9.35
CA LEU A 66 5.59 4.83 10.55
C LEU A 66 6.45 5.89 11.25
N ALA A 67 7.07 6.77 10.47
CA ALA A 67 7.91 7.84 11.01
C ALA A 67 7.08 8.92 11.73
N VAL A 68 5.88 9.22 11.22
CA VAL A 68 5.02 10.30 11.75
C VAL A 68 3.89 9.81 12.66
N ALA A 69 3.62 8.51 12.71
CA ALA A 69 2.55 7.97 13.54
C ALA A 69 2.85 8.16 15.05
N PRO A 70 1.85 8.55 15.86
CA PRO A 70 2.00 8.53 17.30
C PRO A 70 2.26 7.11 17.79
N ASP A 71 2.97 6.96 18.91
CA ASP A 71 3.38 5.65 19.41
C ASP A 71 2.19 4.68 19.62
N SER A 72 1.02 5.21 20.01
CA SER A 72 -0.21 4.42 20.16
C SER A 72 -0.72 3.79 18.86
N LEU A 73 -0.29 4.28 17.70
CA LEU A 73 -0.70 3.78 16.38
C LEU A 73 0.43 3.07 15.62
N LYS A 74 1.68 3.09 16.11
CA LYS A 74 2.83 2.49 15.41
C LYS A 74 2.62 1.02 15.06
N GLU A 75 2.00 0.25 15.94
CA GLU A 75 1.68 -1.16 15.66
C GLU A 75 0.70 -1.31 14.49
N CYS A 76 -0.30 -0.43 14.40
CA CYS A 76 -1.27 -0.43 13.30
C CYS A 76 -0.60 -0.12 11.95
N PHE A 77 0.26 0.90 11.92
CA PHE A 77 1.04 1.24 10.72
C PHE A 77 2.10 0.19 10.38
N GLY A 78 2.66 -0.47 11.39
CA GLY A 78 3.57 -1.61 11.21
C GLY A 78 2.88 -2.76 10.49
N ARG A 79 1.67 -3.13 10.92
CA ARG A 79 0.84 -4.14 10.24
C ARG A 79 0.48 -3.72 8.81
N THR A 80 0.15 -2.45 8.61
CA THR A 80 -0.14 -1.92 7.26
C THR A 80 1.06 -2.07 6.32
N LYS A 81 2.28 -1.74 6.78
CA LYS A 81 3.52 -1.94 6.02
C LYS A 81 3.77 -3.43 5.75
N SER A 82 3.58 -4.30 6.74
CA SER A 82 3.74 -5.75 6.54
C SER A 82 2.79 -6.29 5.46
N MET A 83 1.52 -5.87 5.48
CA MET A 83 0.55 -6.25 4.45
C MET A 83 0.94 -5.74 3.07
N GLU A 84 1.41 -4.49 2.97
CA GLU A 84 1.91 -3.92 1.70
C GLU A 84 3.05 -4.77 1.13
N LEU A 85 4.02 -5.15 1.96
CA LEU A 85 5.14 -5.97 1.53
C LEU A 85 4.71 -7.38 1.08
N GLU A 86 3.67 -7.95 1.67
CA GLU A 86 3.09 -9.22 1.19
C GLU A 86 2.42 -9.06 -0.17
N HIS A 87 1.66 -7.99 -0.38
CA HIS A 87 1.01 -7.71 -1.66
C HIS A 87 2.05 -7.44 -2.76
N LYS A 88 3.06 -6.62 -2.44
CA LYS A 88 4.16 -6.30 -3.35
C LYS A 88 4.91 -7.56 -3.78
N LYS A 89 5.17 -8.53 -2.88
CA LYS A 89 5.82 -9.80 -3.25
C LYS A 89 5.06 -10.55 -4.35
N VAL A 90 3.73 -10.59 -4.26
CA VAL A 90 2.90 -11.27 -5.27
C VAL A 90 2.95 -10.53 -6.61
N ILE A 91 2.91 -9.20 -6.60
CA ILE A 91 3.09 -8.39 -7.81
C ILE A 91 4.51 -8.54 -8.38
N ASP A 92 5.55 -8.59 -7.55
CA ASP A 92 6.93 -8.80 -8.01
C ASP A 92 7.11 -10.20 -8.63
N MET A 93 6.37 -11.21 -8.14
CA MET A 93 6.40 -12.59 -8.66
C MET A 93 5.63 -12.77 -9.98
N PHE A 94 4.40 -12.25 -10.05
CA PHE A 94 3.47 -12.56 -11.13
C PHE A 94 3.11 -11.36 -12.02
N GLY A 95 3.47 -10.14 -11.60
CA GLY A 95 3.07 -8.89 -12.25
C GLY A 95 1.57 -8.55 -12.11
N ARG A 96 0.80 -9.36 -11.38
CA ARG A 96 -0.64 -9.26 -11.19
C ARG A 96 -1.08 -10.09 -9.99
N TYR A 97 -2.36 -10.05 -9.65
CA TYR A 97 -2.96 -10.90 -8.63
C TYR A 97 -3.64 -12.14 -9.24
N PRO A 98 -3.07 -13.35 -9.06
CA PRO A 98 -3.63 -14.56 -9.66
C PRO A 98 -5.05 -14.89 -9.22
N HIS A 99 -5.42 -14.56 -7.97
CA HIS A 99 -6.78 -14.80 -7.45
C HIS A 99 -7.87 -13.98 -8.19
N ARG A 100 -7.48 -12.95 -8.94
CA ARG A 100 -8.39 -12.15 -9.77
C ARG A 100 -8.55 -12.70 -11.19
N ASN A 101 -7.76 -13.69 -11.58
CA ASN A 101 -7.69 -14.16 -12.96
C ASN A 101 -9.06 -14.61 -13.49
N ASP A 102 -9.75 -15.48 -12.77
CA ASP A 102 -11.08 -15.98 -13.15
C ASP A 102 -12.11 -14.84 -13.32
N LYS A 103 -12.19 -13.97 -12.30
CA LYS A 103 -13.08 -12.79 -12.31
C LYS A 103 -12.80 -11.82 -13.46
N LEU A 104 -11.56 -11.74 -13.92
CA LEU A 104 -11.13 -10.86 -15.02
C LEU A 104 -11.01 -11.59 -16.38
N GLY A 105 -11.40 -12.86 -16.47
CA GLY A 105 -11.34 -13.66 -17.69
C GLY A 105 -9.91 -13.96 -18.17
N ARG A 106 -8.93 -14.02 -17.27
CA ARG A 106 -7.52 -14.33 -17.56
C ARG A 106 -7.25 -15.80 -17.33
N GLU A 107 -6.47 -16.42 -18.22
CA GLU A 107 -5.92 -17.75 -17.95
C GLU A 107 -4.76 -17.65 -16.94
N SER A 108 -4.76 -18.59 -15.98
CA SER A 108 -3.70 -18.69 -14.98
C SER A 108 -2.54 -19.54 -15.51
N THR A 109 -1.31 -19.15 -15.22
CA THR A 109 -0.13 -19.98 -15.53
C THR A 109 -0.03 -21.17 -14.57
N PRO A 110 0.76 -22.21 -14.90
CA PRO A 110 1.01 -23.32 -13.97
C PRO A 110 1.52 -22.86 -12.60
N GLU A 111 2.44 -21.89 -12.56
CA GLU A 111 3.00 -21.34 -11.32
C GLU A 111 1.95 -20.58 -10.50
N GLU A 112 1.07 -19.84 -11.17
CA GLU A 112 -0.05 -19.16 -10.54
C GLU A 112 -1.05 -20.15 -9.92
N ILE A 113 -1.32 -21.26 -10.61
CA ILE A 113 -2.21 -22.33 -10.11
C ILE A 113 -1.59 -23.01 -8.89
N GLU A 114 -0.31 -23.33 -8.93
CA GLU A 114 0.41 -23.93 -7.80
C GLU A 114 0.41 -22.99 -6.59
N TRP A 115 0.65 -21.70 -6.81
CA TRP A 115 0.59 -20.69 -5.74
C TRP A 115 -0.81 -20.57 -5.13
N LEU A 116 -1.86 -20.57 -5.95
CA LEU A 116 -3.25 -20.53 -5.48
C LEU A 116 -3.66 -21.78 -4.69
N ALA A 117 -3.01 -22.91 -4.94
CA ALA A 117 -3.22 -24.16 -4.22
C ALA A 117 -2.35 -24.32 -2.96
N SER A 118 -1.42 -23.42 -2.71
CA SER A 118 -0.47 -23.49 -1.58
C SER A 118 -1.16 -23.30 -0.22
N ASP A 119 -0.69 -24.04 0.79
CA ASP A 119 -1.10 -23.87 2.19
C ASP A 119 -0.70 -22.49 2.75
N ASP A 120 0.35 -21.89 2.19
CA ASP A 120 0.87 -20.57 2.57
C ASP A 120 0.13 -19.41 1.87
N LEU A 121 -0.98 -19.68 1.18
CA LEU A 121 -1.75 -18.64 0.49
C LEU A 121 -2.25 -17.57 1.49
N PRO A 122 -1.87 -16.29 1.32
CA PRO A 122 -2.25 -15.23 2.25
C PRO A 122 -3.77 -15.08 2.37
N ALA A 123 -4.24 -14.77 3.59
CA ALA A 123 -5.68 -14.66 3.86
C ALA A 123 -6.36 -13.60 2.99
N TRP A 124 -5.68 -12.50 2.69
CA TRP A 124 -6.22 -11.42 1.84
C TRP A 124 -6.52 -11.92 0.42
N ALA A 125 -5.70 -12.81 -0.15
CA ALA A 125 -5.88 -13.37 -1.49
C ALA A 125 -7.14 -14.26 -1.59
N LYS A 126 -7.65 -14.75 -0.46
CA LYS A 126 -8.89 -15.55 -0.37
C LYS A 126 -10.15 -14.68 -0.28
N SER A 127 -10.00 -13.40 0.02
CA SER A 127 -11.10 -12.50 0.39
C SER A 127 -11.41 -11.39 -0.62
N GLN A 128 -10.61 -11.26 -1.68
CA GLN A 128 -10.75 -10.21 -2.70
C GLN A 128 -11.28 -10.73 -4.04
#